data_AF-A0A2C6A4D0-F1
#
_entry.id   AF-A0A2C6A4D0-F1
#
_cell.length_a   1.000
_cell.length_b   1.000
_cell.length_c   1.000
_cell.angle_alpha   90.00
_cell.angle_beta   90.00
_cell.angle_gamma   90.00
#
_symmetry.space_group_name_H-M   'P 1'
#
loop_
_entity.id
_entity.type
_entity.pdbx_description
1 polymer ?
#
loop_
_entity_poly.entity_id
_entity_poly.type
_entity_poly.pdbx_seq_one_letter_code
_entity_poly.pdbx_strand_id
1 'polypeptide(L)'
;MSLLDTTVGHGPLTLEYCFEMEFMVAKERPGLEYSEQTDSSDSDGSFLCHPRWSCPADVHNHYPEILHECKAVFTKNNEPVVVRSDPESVASLIWTPRTTDSWILRPSVHAVPHEGSPSEYEWFGVKLRSPLFPEYELTNPESTVKWCLGALRMALRIHVNSTCAFNVIVQASGPGIGLTHFKKLATVVWLTEPEMLARLGTGLDIDPSKRMRSVTRHSRVAKAPIEGVQQSRPRDAELASAMDSHVPEFHDAVVQEKVQRLWACQDLPQLVGALRDSDGRPLAFSLHEPPSRNALGEPTDTACLAVFRYALWHPYDDLDVSYFWTQLALKICRVMETNRERYQRSARSTDEIIQGFKTKNVEGSSRWKILMDLFRLGEDWYTPWSNIIDEYRRGGKLSPRALDQQSWLGQIPELQIYKSR
;
A
#
# COMPACT_ATOMS: atom_id res chain seq x y z
N MET A 1 -14.89 -5.65 -21.27
CA MET A 1 -15.39 -4.26 -21.30
C MET A 1 -14.75 -3.54 -20.11
N SER A 2 -14.19 -2.35 -20.30
CA SER A 2 -13.26 -1.74 -19.32
C SER A 2 -13.95 -0.82 -18.29
N LEU A 3 -13.45 -0.80 -17.05
CA LEU A 3 -13.84 0.13 -15.97
C LEU A 3 -13.50 1.60 -16.25
N LEU A 4 -12.55 1.89 -17.15
CA LEU A 4 -11.88 3.20 -17.25
C LEU A 4 -12.17 4.02 -18.52
N ASP A 5 -13.30 3.79 -19.19
CA ASP A 5 -13.72 4.72 -20.25
C ASP A 5 -14.29 5.99 -19.60
N THR A 6 -13.58 7.13 -19.72
CA THR A 6 -13.97 8.45 -19.21
C THR A 6 -14.32 9.40 -20.36
N THR A 7 -15.54 9.94 -20.37
CA THR A 7 -15.92 11.10 -21.20
C THR A 7 -16.79 12.04 -20.37
N VAL A 8 -16.22 13.23 -20.12
CA VAL A 8 -16.72 14.54 -19.64
C VAL A 8 -18.09 14.64 -18.94
N GLY A 9 -18.07 15.28 -17.76
CA GLY A 9 -19.26 15.87 -17.12
C GLY A 9 -18.96 16.82 -15.97
N HIS A 10 -17.95 16.54 -15.14
CA HIS A 10 -17.44 17.41 -14.07
C HIS A 10 -15.90 17.46 -14.15
N GLY A 11 -15.27 18.50 -13.58
CA GLY A 11 -13.81 18.65 -13.62
C GLY A 11 -13.10 17.33 -13.23
N PRO A 12 -11.98 16.98 -13.88
CA PRO A 12 -11.37 15.67 -13.70
C PRO A 12 -10.98 15.48 -12.24
N LEU A 13 -11.34 14.31 -11.69
CA LEU A 13 -10.81 13.85 -10.42
C LEU A 13 -9.29 13.80 -10.54
N THR A 14 -8.62 14.43 -9.58
CA THR A 14 -7.17 14.36 -9.44
C THR A 14 -6.86 13.27 -8.43
N LEU A 15 -6.01 12.33 -8.84
CA LEU A 15 -5.47 11.30 -7.96
C LEU A 15 -4.00 11.61 -7.71
N GLU A 16 -3.67 11.67 -6.44
CA GLU A 16 -2.30 11.74 -5.97
C GLU A 16 -2.06 10.54 -5.07
N TYR A 17 -0.83 10.03 -5.05
CA TYR A 17 -0.47 8.87 -4.26
C TYR A 17 0.78 9.12 -3.43
N CYS A 18 0.87 8.44 -2.30
CA CYS A 18 2.14 8.21 -1.63
C CYS A 18 2.22 6.73 -1.25
N PHE A 19 3.43 6.25 -0.97
CA PHE A 19 3.63 4.92 -0.45
C PHE A 19 4.26 4.98 0.94
N GLU A 20 3.96 3.97 1.75
CA GLU A 20 4.66 3.70 3.01
C GLU A 20 5.35 2.36 2.91
N MET A 21 6.66 2.34 3.12
CA MET A 21 7.41 1.10 3.24
C MET A 21 7.97 0.96 4.65
N GLU A 22 8.11 -0.28 5.11
CA GLU A 22 8.76 -0.60 6.36
C GLU A 22 10.00 -1.47 6.10
N PHE A 23 11.06 -1.24 6.86
CA PHE A 23 12.33 -1.96 6.76
C PHE A 23 13.07 -1.91 8.09
N MET A 24 14.18 -2.63 8.21
CA MET A 24 14.99 -2.62 9.42
C MET A 24 16.40 -2.08 9.14
N VAL A 25 16.92 -1.32 10.09
CA VAL A 25 18.30 -0.81 10.07
C VAL A 25 19.12 -1.55 11.12
N ALA A 26 20.35 -1.90 10.77
CA ALA A 26 21.27 -2.62 11.63
C ALA A 26 21.78 -1.75 12.79
N LYS A 27 21.94 -2.37 13.95
CA LYS A 27 22.77 -1.91 15.07
C LYS A 27 23.80 -2.99 15.40
N GLU A 28 25.01 -2.55 15.66
CA GLU A 28 26.11 -3.41 16.08
C GLU A 28 25.88 -3.99 17.48
N ARG A 29 26.38 -5.20 17.69
CA ARG A 29 26.37 -5.90 18.97
C ARG A 29 27.70 -5.68 19.68
N PRO A 30 27.69 -5.50 21.02
CA PRO A 30 28.93 -5.44 21.79
C PRO A 30 29.77 -6.72 21.63
N GLY A 31 31.09 -6.57 21.47
CA GLY A 31 32.03 -7.69 21.44
C GLY A 31 32.18 -8.40 20.09
N LEU A 32 31.54 -7.91 19.03
CA LEU A 32 31.81 -8.31 17.65
C LEU A 32 32.70 -7.26 16.98
N GLU A 33 33.68 -7.73 16.20
CA GLU A 33 34.50 -6.86 15.37
C GLU A 33 33.78 -6.63 14.05
N TYR A 34 33.38 -5.38 13.81
CA TYR A 34 32.87 -4.94 12.52
C TYR A 34 34.01 -4.27 11.78
N SER A 35 34.50 -4.90 10.71
CA SER A 35 35.49 -4.27 9.86
C SER A 35 34.86 -3.04 9.21
N GLU A 36 35.32 -1.84 9.61
CA GLU A 36 35.32 -0.71 8.70
C GLU A 36 36.18 -1.14 7.52
N GLN A 37 35.56 -1.61 6.43
CA GLN A 37 36.26 -1.85 5.17
C GLN A 37 36.68 -0.48 4.62
N THR A 38 37.70 0.11 5.23
CA THR A 38 38.58 1.05 4.56
C THR A 38 39.46 0.21 3.67
N ASP A 39 38.97 -0.10 2.46
CA ASP A 39 39.82 -0.59 1.37
C ASP A 39 40.72 0.57 0.94
N SER A 40 41.72 0.88 1.75
CA SER A 40 42.90 1.63 1.36
C SER A 40 43.81 0.66 0.59
N SER A 41 43.41 0.33 -0.63
CA SER A 41 44.35 -0.13 -1.64
C SER A 41 44.10 0.66 -2.90
N ASP A 42 44.99 1.62 -3.14
CA ASP A 42 45.13 2.36 -4.39
C ASP A 42 45.06 1.43 -5.61
N SER A 43 43.93 1.43 -6.31
CA SER A 43 43.88 1.20 -7.76
C SER A 43 42.49 1.57 -8.30
N ASP A 44 42.43 2.70 -9.02
CA ASP A 44 41.42 3.08 -10.01
C ASP A 44 39.92 2.89 -9.65
N GLY A 45 39.34 3.97 -9.14
CA GLY A 45 38.13 4.54 -9.76
C GLY A 45 36.76 3.99 -9.37
N SER A 46 36.63 3.09 -8.39
CA SER A 46 35.32 2.64 -7.91
C SER A 46 34.93 3.31 -6.59
N PHE A 47 34.20 4.42 -6.66
CA PHE A 47 33.57 5.11 -5.51
C PHE A 47 32.44 4.29 -4.82
N LEU A 48 32.48 2.95 -4.91
CA LEU A 48 31.41 2.03 -4.51
C LEU A 48 31.71 1.23 -3.24
N CYS A 49 32.92 1.34 -2.69
CA CYS A 49 33.33 0.68 -1.44
C CYS A 49 33.30 1.65 -0.27
N HIS A 50 32.17 2.30 0.01
CA HIS A 50 31.99 2.92 1.33
C HIS A 50 31.28 1.92 2.24
N PRO A 51 31.79 1.67 3.46
CA PRO A 51 31.12 0.79 4.40
C PRO A 51 29.72 1.34 4.68
N ARG A 52 28.73 0.46 4.60
CA ARG A 52 27.35 0.79 4.92
C ARG A 52 27.21 1.02 6.40
N TRP A 53 26.57 2.13 6.76
CA TRP A 53 26.40 2.53 8.14
C TRP A 53 25.48 1.55 8.90
N SER A 54 25.89 1.23 10.11
CA SER A 54 25.13 0.57 11.16
C SER A 54 25.16 1.44 12.41
N CYS A 55 24.09 1.40 13.20
CA CYS A 55 24.07 2.09 14.48
C CYS A 55 25.13 1.48 15.42
N PRO A 56 26.04 2.29 16.00
CA PRO A 56 27.08 1.78 16.87
C PRO A 56 26.53 1.05 18.11
N ALA A 57 27.28 0.08 18.61
CA ALA A 57 26.85 -0.79 19.71
C ALA A 57 26.61 -0.03 21.03
N ASP A 58 27.39 1.03 21.27
CA ASP A 58 27.39 1.86 22.48
C ASP A 58 26.23 2.88 22.52
N VAL A 59 25.52 3.09 21.40
CA VAL A 59 24.34 3.97 21.37
C VAL A 59 23.18 3.35 22.17
N HIS A 60 22.84 3.98 23.29
CA HIS A 60 21.75 3.56 24.15
C HIS A 60 20.36 3.83 23.56
N ASN A 61 20.15 5.01 22.96
CA ASN A 61 18.90 5.36 22.29
C ASN A 61 19.09 5.32 20.78
N HIS A 62 18.83 4.15 20.19
CA HIS A 62 19.12 3.86 18.79
C HIS A 62 18.20 4.58 17.79
N TYR A 63 16.92 4.82 18.12
CA TYR A 63 15.97 5.39 17.16
C TYR A 63 16.31 6.81 16.70
N PRO A 64 16.64 7.77 17.59
CA PRO A 64 17.07 9.09 17.16
C PRO A 64 18.27 9.05 16.20
N GLU A 65 19.25 8.19 16.48
CA GLU A 65 20.46 8.05 15.66
C GLU A 65 20.14 7.44 14.30
N ILE A 66 19.41 6.32 14.28
CA ILE A 66 18.97 5.65 13.05
C ILE A 66 18.17 6.61 12.17
N LEU A 67 17.21 7.35 12.76
CA LEU A 67 16.39 8.29 12.00
C LEU A 67 17.19 9.52 11.55
N HIS A 68 18.21 9.94 12.31
CA HIS A 68 19.13 11.00 11.92
C HIS A 68 19.91 10.60 10.67
N GLU A 69 20.47 9.39 10.65
CA GLU A 69 21.23 8.88 9.51
C GLU A 69 20.34 8.64 8.28
N CYS A 70 19.15 8.06 8.46
CA CYS A 70 18.17 8.01 7.38
C CYS A 70 17.89 9.41 6.81
N LYS A 71 17.67 10.43 7.66
CA LYS A 71 17.44 11.81 7.24
C LYS A 71 18.67 12.40 6.51
N ALA A 72 19.88 12.11 6.95
CA ALA A 72 21.11 12.61 6.35
C ALA A 72 21.23 12.15 4.88
N VAL A 73 20.83 10.92 4.57
CA VAL A 73 20.80 10.40 3.19
C VAL A 73 19.93 11.27 2.28
N PHE A 74 18.68 11.52 2.66
CA PHE A 74 17.78 12.34 1.85
C PHE A 74 18.25 13.81 1.78
N THR A 75 18.74 14.37 2.89
CA THR A 75 19.25 15.75 2.94
C THR A 75 20.42 15.94 1.96
N LYS A 76 21.33 14.96 1.86
CA LYS A 76 22.45 14.97 0.90
C LYS A 76 21.98 14.97 -0.56
N ASN A 77 20.78 14.47 -0.82
CA ASN A 77 20.15 14.42 -2.14
C ASN A 77 19.16 15.57 -2.37
N ASN A 78 19.18 16.63 -1.54
CA ASN A 78 18.29 17.79 -1.60
C ASN A 78 16.80 17.46 -1.43
N GLU A 79 16.49 16.35 -0.75
CA GLU A 79 15.13 15.92 -0.51
C GLU A 79 14.63 16.39 0.87
N PRO A 80 13.45 17.00 0.96
CA PRO A 80 12.91 17.46 2.23
C PRO A 80 12.40 16.30 3.07
N VAL A 81 12.79 16.27 4.36
CA VAL A 81 12.47 15.17 5.28
C VAL A 81 11.97 15.66 6.64
N VAL A 82 10.93 15.01 7.12
CA VAL A 82 10.38 15.19 8.46
C VAL A 82 10.58 13.90 9.27
N VAL A 83 11.28 14.00 10.39
CA VAL A 83 11.43 12.91 11.34
C VAL A 83 10.36 13.02 12.43
N ARG A 84 9.72 11.90 12.76
CA ARG A 84 8.77 11.80 13.87
C ARG A 84 9.18 10.68 14.80
N SER A 85 9.37 11.01 16.07
CA SER A 85 9.83 10.05 17.09
C SER A 85 8.73 9.11 17.58
N ASP A 86 7.46 9.46 17.38
CA ASP A 86 6.31 8.66 17.82
C ASP A 86 5.95 7.59 16.74
N PRO A 87 6.07 6.28 17.05
CA PRO A 87 5.77 5.20 16.11
C PRO A 87 4.29 5.13 15.71
N GLU A 88 3.38 5.46 16.63
CA GLU A 88 1.94 5.21 16.49
C GLU A 88 1.11 6.48 16.30
N SER A 89 1.75 7.64 16.20
CA SER A 89 1.07 8.93 16.11
C SER A 89 -0.05 8.90 15.08
N VAL A 90 -1.30 9.10 15.54
CA VAL A 90 -2.48 9.36 14.68
C VAL A 90 -2.22 10.54 13.75
N ALA A 91 -1.30 11.43 14.16
CA ALA A 91 -0.80 12.52 13.33
C ALA A 91 -0.14 12.06 12.03
N SER A 92 0.22 10.78 11.88
CA SER A 92 0.93 10.25 10.71
C SER A 92 0.12 10.26 9.42
N LEU A 93 -1.21 10.32 9.53
CA LEU A 93 -2.12 10.55 8.41
C LEU A 93 -2.71 11.98 8.43
N ILE A 94 -2.11 12.90 9.19
CA ILE A 94 -2.41 14.33 9.07
C ILE A 94 -1.52 14.90 7.97
N TRP A 95 -2.17 15.38 6.92
CA TRP A 95 -1.53 15.92 5.72
C TRP A 95 -1.54 17.44 5.82
N THR A 96 -0.44 18.00 6.30
CA THR A 96 -0.10 19.42 6.18
C THR A 96 0.77 19.64 4.94
N PRO A 97 0.87 20.86 4.36
CA PRO A 97 1.73 21.13 3.21
C PRO A 97 3.18 20.67 3.42
N ARG A 98 3.71 20.88 4.63
CA ARG A 98 5.06 20.42 5.01
C ARG A 98 5.21 18.90 5.00
N THR A 99 4.12 18.15 5.14
CA THR A 99 4.14 16.68 5.18
C THR A 99 3.76 16.05 3.85
N THR A 100 2.97 16.73 3.03
CA THR A 100 2.68 16.28 1.66
C THR A 100 3.92 16.37 0.80
N ASP A 101 4.74 17.39 1.00
CA ASP A 101 5.88 17.66 0.11
C ASP A 101 7.20 17.11 0.68
N SER A 102 7.15 16.18 1.62
CA SER A 102 8.34 15.68 2.32
C SER A 102 8.27 14.20 2.63
N TRP A 103 9.43 13.55 2.59
CA TRP A 103 9.60 12.21 3.12
C TRP A 103 9.38 12.22 4.63
N ILE A 104 8.70 11.20 5.15
CA ILE A 104 8.49 11.06 6.60
C ILE A 104 9.16 9.80 7.11
N LEU A 105 10.05 9.99 8.07
CA LEU A 105 10.75 8.91 8.78
C LEU A 105 10.20 8.78 10.20
N ARG A 106 9.95 7.55 10.62
CA ARG A 106 9.53 7.22 11.99
C ARG A 106 9.91 5.80 12.37
N PRO A 107 9.97 5.46 13.67
CA PRO A 107 10.08 4.08 14.09
C PRO A 107 8.90 3.25 13.57
N SER A 108 9.16 2.00 13.20
CA SER A 108 8.12 1.00 12.94
C SER A 108 8.03 0.04 14.11
N VAL A 109 6.83 -0.16 14.63
CA VAL A 109 6.50 -1.21 15.62
C VAL A 109 6.17 -2.54 14.97
N HIS A 110 6.14 -2.60 13.64
CA HIS A 110 5.70 -3.78 12.90
C HIS A 110 6.84 -4.45 12.14
N ALA A 111 7.79 -3.68 11.59
CA ALA A 111 9.01 -4.25 11.05
C ALA A 111 9.90 -4.69 12.21
N VAL A 112 9.88 -5.99 12.49
CA VAL A 112 10.59 -6.60 13.61
C VAL A 112 11.44 -7.77 13.12
N PRO A 113 12.60 -8.03 13.76
CA PRO A 113 13.41 -9.19 13.41
C PRO A 113 12.64 -10.50 13.66
N HIS A 114 12.90 -11.49 12.81
CA HIS A 114 12.37 -12.84 12.94
C HIS A 114 13.49 -13.87 13.12
N GLU A 115 13.11 -15.10 13.45
CA GLU A 115 14.05 -16.23 13.49
C GLU A 115 14.63 -16.46 12.09
N GLY A 116 15.93 -16.22 11.93
CA GLY A 116 16.61 -16.25 10.63
C GLY A 116 17.20 -14.91 10.21
N SER A 117 16.78 -13.80 10.82
CA SER A 117 17.39 -12.49 10.57
C SER A 117 18.90 -12.53 10.88
N PRO A 118 19.75 -11.83 10.12
CA PRO A 118 21.20 -11.93 10.27
C PRO A 118 21.65 -11.61 11.70
N SER A 119 22.31 -12.58 12.34
CA SER A 119 22.58 -12.58 13.78
C SER A 119 23.68 -11.61 14.20
N GLU A 120 24.50 -11.16 13.24
CA GLU A 120 25.62 -10.25 13.44
C GLU A 120 25.14 -8.88 13.93
N TYR A 121 23.87 -8.53 13.73
CA TYR A 121 23.30 -7.24 14.12
C TYR A 121 22.04 -7.41 14.98
N GLU A 122 21.69 -6.34 15.66
CA GLU A 122 20.32 -6.09 16.12
C GLU A 122 19.60 -5.27 15.04
N TRP A 123 18.31 -5.54 14.83
CA TRP A 123 17.54 -4.95 13.73
C TRP A 123 16.40 -4.11 14.27
N PHE A 124 16.32 -2.86 13.81
CA PHE A 124 15.34 -1.89 14.30
C PHE A 124 14.45 -1.38 13.18
N GLY A 125 13.14 -1.55 13.35
CA GLY A 125 12.12 -1.17 12.37
C GLY A 125 12.04 0.34 12.13
N VAL A 126 12.06 0.73 10.86
CA VAL A 126 11.85 2.09 10.35
C VAL A 126 10.70 2.05 9.36
N LYS A 127 9.84 3.07 9.42
CA LYS A 127 8.80 3.32 8.43
C LYS A 127 9.10 4.61 7.70
N LEU A 128 9.08 4.53 6.38
CA LEU A 128 9.32 5.63 5.46
C LEU A 128 8.08 5.85 4.62
N ARG A 129 7.52 7.06 4.68
CA ARG A 129 6.46 7.52 3.79
C ARG A 129 7.04 8.47 2.76
N SER A 130 6.67 8.30 1.50
CA SER A 130 7.03 9.24 0.45
C SER A 130 6.26 10.57 0.56
N PRO A 131 6.72 11.62 -0.13
CA PRO A 131 5.86 12.73 -0.51
C PRO A 131 4.62 12.24 -1.26
N LEU A 132 3.65 13.13 -1.35
CA LEU A 132 2.50 12.98 -2.21
C LEU A 132 2.90 13.29 -3.65
N PHE A 133 2.68 12.33 -4.53
CA PHE A 133 3.01 12.42 -5.93
C PHE A 133 1.76 12.42 -6.81
N PRO A 134 1.74 13.21 -7.88
CA PRO A 134 0.71 13.07 -8.91
C PRO A 134 0.89 11.77 -9.70
N GLU A 135 -0.18 11.25 -10.31
CA GLU A 135 -0.15 9.95 -11.03
C GLU A 135 0.96 9.84 -12.09
N TYR A 136 1.30 10.94 -12.79
CA TYR A 136 2.32 10.93 -13.84
C TYR A 136 3.73 10.59 -13.31
N GLU A 137 3.99 10.84 -12.04
CA GLU A 137 5.29 10.60 -11.40
C GLU A 137 5.66 9.11 -11.43
N LEU A 138 4.68 8.22 -11.41
CA LEU A 138 4.89 6.78 -11.45
C LEU A 138 5.60 6.31 -12.73
N THR A 139 5.37 7.02 -13.83
CA THR A 139 5.96 6.75 -15.14
C THR A 139 7.07 7.73 -15.51
N ASN A 140 7.39 8.67 -14.63
CA ASN A 140 8.37 9.71 -14.88
C ASN A 140 9.80 9.13 -14.80
N PRO A 141 10.56 9.07 -15.91
CA PRO A 141 11.93 8.58 -15.87
C PRO A 141 12.88 9.51 -15.10
N GLU A 142 12.48 10.76 -14.87
CA GLU A 142 13.21 11.77 -14.09
C GLU A 142 12.83 11.75 -12.61
N SER A 143 11.93 10.86 -12.18
CA SER A 143 11.53 10.73 -10.78
C SER A 143 12.73 10.46 -9.88
N THR A 144 12.87 11.24 -8.80
CA THR A 144 13.92 11.05 -7.80
C THR A 144 13.64 9.88 -6.87
N VAL A 145 12.44 9.28 -6.90
CA VAL A 145 12.02 8.22 -5.97
C VAL A 145 13.01 7.05 -5.99
N LYS A 146 13.26 6.47 -7.17
CA LYS A 146 14.18 5.32 -7.30
C LYS A 146 15.59 5.65 -6.81
N TRP A 147 16.05 6.86 -7.13
CA TRP A 147 17.35 7.38 -6.70
C TRP A 147 17.42 7.47 -5.17
N CYS A 148 16.41 8.05 -4.52
CA CYS A 148 16.37 8.23 -3.07
C CYS A 148 16.37 6.89 -2.33
N LEU A 149 15.55 5.94 -2.78
CA LEU A 149 15.51 4.60 -2.19
C LEU A 149 16.81 3.84 -2.39
N GLY A 150 17.42 4.04 -3.55
CA GLY A 150 18.73 3.51 -3.86
C GLY A 150 19.83 4.09 -2.97
N ALA A 151 19.87 5.42 -2.81
CA ALA A 151 20.81 6.10 -1.93
C ALA A 151 20.68 5.61 -0.48
N LEU A 152 19.46 5.36 -0.02
CA LEU A 152 19.19 4.78 1.31
C LEU A 152 19.80 3.38 1.44
N ARG A 153 19.60 2.50 0.46
CA ARG A 153 20.18 1.15 0.43
C ARG A 153 21.71 1.15 0.32
N MET A 154 22.29 2.16 -0.32
CA MET A 154 23.74 2.30 -0.45
C MET A 154 24.40 2.87 0.81
N ALA A 155 23.69 3.71 1.56
CA ALA A 155 24.23 4.35 2.75
C ALA A 155 24.06 3.49 4.01
N LEU A 156 22.96 2.76 4.12
CA LEU A 156 22.58 2.05 5.35
C LEU A 156 22.62 0.53 5.17
N ARG A 157 22.95 -0.18 6.24
CA ARG A 157 22.78 -1.64 6.30
C ARG A 157 21.31 -1.96 6.61
N ILE A 158 20.56 -2.30 5.56
CA ILE A 158 19.11 -2.54 5.61
C ILE A 158 18.79 -4.03 5.49
N HIS A 159 17.88 -4.53 6.31
CA HIS A 159 17.27 -5.84 6.18
C HIS A 159 15.76 -5.72 6.06
N VAL A 160 15.17 -6.68 5.34
CA VAL A 160 13.75 -6.76 5.00
C VAL A 160 13.33 -8.20 5.19
N ASN A 161 12.15 -8.43 5.77
CA ASN A 161 11.64 -9.77 6.05
C ASN A 161 10.11 -9.81 5.87
N SER A 162 9.44 -10.87 6.33
CA SER A 162 7.99 -11.01 6.14
C SER A 162 7.12 -9.99 6.89
N THR A 163 7.71 -9.15 7.74
CA THR A 163 7.00 -8.11 8.51
C THR A 163 7.07 -6.72 7.87
N CYS A 164 7.92 -6.57 6.86
CA CYS A 164 8.17 -5.32 6.15
C CYS A 164 7.07 -5.05 5.13
N ALA A 165 6.08 -4.24 5.49
CA ALA A 165 4.94 -3.93 4.61
C ALA A 165 5.29 -2.88 3.54
N PHE A 166 4.57 -2.96 2.41
CA PHE A 166 4.48 -1.90 1.41
C PHE A 166 3.01 -1.50 1.22
N ASN A 167 2.69 -0.28 1.63
CA ASN A 167 1.34 0.26 1.58
C ASN A 167 1.26 1.38 0.54
N VAL A 168 0.13 1.46 -0.16
CA VAL A 168 -0.16 2.56 -1.08
C VAL A 168 -1.33 3.36 -0.52
N ILE A 169 -1.15 4.67 -0.47
CA ILE A 169 -2.14 5.64 -0.01
C ILE A 169 -2.49 6.51 -1.21
N VAL A 170 -3.78 6.60 -1.53
CA VAL A 170 -4.28 7.42 -2.64
C VAL A 170 -5.17 8.52 -2.06
N GLN A 171 -4.82 9.76 -2.37
CA GLN A 171 -5.65 10.93 -2.12
C GLN A 171 -6.43 11.25 -3.39
N ALA A 172 -7.74 11.42 -3.24
CA ALA A 172 -8.61 11.81 -4.34
C ALA A 172 -9.14 13.22 -4.09
N SER A 173 -8.80 14.17 -4.96
CA SER A 173 -9.18 15.58 -4.85
C SER A 173 -9.92 16.05 -6.11
N GLY A 174 -10.86 16.98 -5.96
CA GLY A 174 -11.68 17.47 -7.07
C GLY A 174 -13.07 17.94 -6.66
N PRO A 175 -13.72 18.77 -7.49
CA PRO A 175 -15.05 19.28 -7.20
C PRO A 175 -16.07 18.15 -7.17
N GLY A 176 -16.85 18.06 -6.10
CA GLY A 176 -17.97 17.11 -5.98
C GLY A 176 -17.58 15.70 -5.54
N ILE A 177 -16.33 15.45 -5.13
CA ILE A 177 -16.00 14.22 -4.40
C ILE A 177 -16.85 14.16 -3.14
N GLY A 178 -17.44 13.00 -2.89
CA GLY A 178 -18.31 12.77 -1.75
C GLY A 178 -18.53 11.29 -1.50
N LEU A 179 -19.42 10.98 -0.57
CA LEU A 179 -19.68 9.62 -0.09
C LEU A 179 -19.91 8.59 -1.20
N THR A 180 -20.66 8.96 -2.25
CA THR A 180 -20.94 8.07 -3.39
C THR A 180 -19.66 7.57 -4.07
N HIS A 181 -18.63 8.40 -4.18
CA HIS A 181 -17.35 8.03 -4.78
C HIS A 181 -16.67 6.94 -3.94
N PHE A 182 -16.62 7.12 -2.63
CA PHE A 182 -16.01 6.15 -1.71
C PHE A 182 -16.84 4.86 -1.58
N LYS A 183 -18.18 4.92 -1.70
CA LYS A 183 -19.04 3.74 -1.79
C LYS A 183 -18.77 2.93 -3.06
N LYS A 184 -18.56 3.60 -4.20
CA LYS A 184 -18.15 2.94 -5.46
C LYS A 184 -16.82 2.21 -5.28
N LEU A 185 -15.82 2.91 -4.72
CA LEU A 185 -14.50 2.34 -4.45
C LEU A 185 -14.58 1.13 -3.50
N ALA A 186 -15.27 1.27 -2.37
CA ALA A 186 -15.43 0.20 -1.39
C ALA A 186 -16.12 -1.03 -2.01
N THR A 187 -17.10 -0.83 -2.88
CA THR A 187 -17.79 -1.92 -3.59
C THR A 187 -16.86 -2.64 -4.57
N VAL A 188 -16.05 -1.91 -5.35
CA VAL A 188 -15.08 -2.56 -6.25
C VAL A 188 -14.05 -3.37 -5.47
N VAL A 189 -13.53 -2.81 -4.39
CA VAL A 189 -12.64 -3.57 -3.48
C VAL A 189 -13.36 -4.80 -2.95
N TRP A 190 -14.62 -4.67 -2.50
CA TRP A 190 -15.40 -5.79 -1.98
C TRP A 190 -15.55 -6.94 -2.99
N LEU A 191 -15.86 -6.60 -4.26
CA LEU A 191 -16.04 -7.59 -5.32
C LEU A 191 -14.71 -8.23 -5.73
N THR A 192 -13.64 -7.44 -5.81
CA THR A 192 -12.36 -7.91 -6.37
C THR A 192 -11.41 -8.52 -5.34
N GLU A 193 -11.56 -8.20 -4.05
CA GLU A 193 -10.61 -8.65 -3.02
C GLU A 193 -10.43 -10.17 -2.97
N PRO A 194 -11.49 -11.01 -2.95
CA PRO A 194 -11.32 -12.45 -2.74
C PRO A 194 -10.60 -13.18 -3.89
N GLU A 195 -10.85 -12.76 -5.13
CA GLU A 195 -10.35 -13.44 -6.33
C GLU A 195 -9.14 -12.76 -6.97
N MET A 196 -8.88 -11.49 -6.62
CA MET A 196 -7.79 -10.67 -7.15
C MET A 196 -6.88 -10.18 -6.02
N LEU A 197 -7.26 -9.15 -5.25
CA LEU A 197 -6.32 -8.45 -4.34
C LEU A 197 -5.68 -9.38 -3.30
N ALA A 198 -6.45 -10.28 -2.70
CA ALA A 198 -5.95 -11.23 -1.72
C ALA A 198 -4.98 -12.26 -2.31
N ARG A 199 -5.04 -12.51 -3.63
CA ARG A 199 -4.11 -13.41 -4.34
C ARG A 199 -2.85 -12.71 -4.79
N LEU A 200 -2.95 -11.44 -5.17
CA LEU A 200 -1.81 -10.65 -5.60
C LEU A 200 -0.91 -10.25 -4.43
N GLY A 201 -1.47 -10.19 -3.23
CA GLY A 201 -0.74 -9.96 -2.00
C GLY A 201 -0.07 -11.22 -1.44
N THR A 202 0.85 -11.01 -0.50
CA THR A 202 1.38 -12.10 0.33
C THR A 202 0.27 -12.64 1.21
N GLY A 203 0.02 -13.95 1.17
CA GLY A 203 -1.09 -14.61 1.86
C GLY A 203 -1.49 -13.95 3.18
N LEU A 204 -2.62 -13.23 3.14
CA LEU A 204 -3.12 -12.31 4.18
C LEU A 204 -3.30 -12.95 5.58
N ASP A 205 -3.19 -14.27 5.67
CA ASP A 205 -3.39 -15.06 6.88
C ASP A 205 -2.09 -15.26 7.70
N ILE A 206 -0.92 -14.88 7.17
CA ILE A 206 0.38 -15.04 7.86
C ILE A 206 0.76 -13.79 8.66
N ASP A 207 0.05 -12.67 8.49
CA ASP A 207 0.40 -11.39 9.12
C ASP A 207 0.20 -11.40 10.66
N PRO A 208 1.28 -11.41 11.46
CA PRO A 208 1.18 -11.36 12.92
C PRO A 208 0.59 -10.03 13.41
N SER A 209 0.72 -8.96 12.62
CA SER A 209 0.19 -7.63 12.95
C SER A 209 -1.30 -7.46 12.63
N LYS A 210 -1.92 -8.44 11.95
CA LYS A 210 -3.35 -8.44 11.54
C LYS A 210 -3.74 -7.27 10.62
N ARG A 211 -2.80 -6.49 10.10
CA ARG A 211 -3.00 -5.30 9.26
C ARG A 211 -3.39 -5.64 7.82
N MET A 212 -2.94 -6.78 7.33
CA MET A 212 -3.23 -7.28 5.97
C MET A 212 -4.51 -8.12 5.92
N ARG A 213 -5.33 -8.13 6.97
CA ARG A 213 -6.58 -8.90 6.97
C ARG A 213 -7.58 -8.33 5.96
N SER A 214 -8.21 -9.23 5.21
CA SER A 214 -9.17 -8.87 4.15
C SER A 214 -10.43 -8.17 4.69
N VAL A 215 -10.87 -7.11 4.01
CA VAL A 215 -12.10 -6.35 4.37
C VAL A 215 -13.36 -7.21 4.24
N THR A 216 -13.42 -8.10 3.24
CA THR A 216 -14.56 -8.99 2.96
C THR A 216 -14.77 -10.09 3.98
N ARG A 217 -13.78 -10.37 4.84
CA ARG A 217 -13.87 -11.40 5.90
C ARG A 217 -13.83 -10.85 7.32
N HIS A 218 -13.17 -9.72 7.53
CA HIS A 218 -12.85 -9.21 8.87
C HIS A 218 -13.51 -7.88 9.23
N SER A 219 -14.09 -7.15 8.27
CA SER A 219 -14.79 -5.90 8.56
C SER A 219 -16.05 -6.13 9.39
N ARG A 220 -16.55 -5.07 10.05
CA ARG A 220 -17.85 -5.09 10.74
C ARG A 220 -18.98 -5.48 9.79
N VAL A 221 -18.95 -4.99 8.55
CA VAL A 221 -19.92 -5.40 7.52
C VAL A 221 -19.81 -6.89 7.26
N ALA A 222 -18.61 -7.43 7.06
CA ALA A 222 -18.39 -8.85 6.81
C ALA A 222 -18.91 -9.72 7.97
N LYS A 223 -18.59 -9.34 9.21
CA LYS A 223 -18.93 -10.10 10.42
C LYS A 223 -20.38 -9.97 10.88
N ALA A 224 -21.09 -8.94 10.46
CA ALA A 224 -22.47 -8.76 10.86
C ALA A 224 -23.35 -9.93 10.35
N PRO A 225 -24.33 -10.44 11.13
CA PRO A 225 -25.20 -11.53 10.72
C PRO A 225 -25.93 -11.25 9.41
N ILE A 226 -26.28 -12.29 8.64
CA ILE A 226 -27.11 -12.16 7.44
C ILE A 226 -28.58 -12.11 7.85
N GLU A 227 -29.27 -11.07 7.42
CA GLU A 227 -30.66 -10.76 7.77
C GLU A 227 -31.58 -10.86 6.52
N GLY A 228 -30.98 -10.89 5.33
CA GLY A 228 -31.65 -10.93 4.04
C GLY A 228 -31.58 -9.58 3.32
N VAL A 229 -31.44 -9.65 1.99
CA VAL A 229 -31.31 -8.49 1.08
C VAL A 229 -32.40 -7.42 1.27
N GLN A 230 -33.63 -7.83 1.60
CA GLN A 230 -34.73 -6.89 1.81
C GLN A 230 -34.60 -6.11 3.12
N GLN A 231 -33.96 -6.69 4.14
CA GLN A 231 -33.78 -6.08 5.46
C GLN A 231 -32.56 -5.15 5.51
N SER A 232 -31.54 -5.42 4.69
CA SER A 232 -30.33 -4.58 4.58
C SER A 232 -30.51 -3.29 3.79
N ARG A 233 -31.67 -3.10 3.16
CA ARG A 233 -32.00 -1.91 2.40
C ARG A 233 -32.22 -0.72 3.35
N PRO A 234 -31.62 0.47 3.08
CA PRO A 234 -31.86 1.65 3.88
C PRO A 234 -33.34 2.06 3.84
N ARG A 235 -33.88 2.45 5.00
CA ARG A 235 -35.25 2.98 5.11
C ARG A 235 -35.38 4.40 4.60
N ASP A 236 -34.27 5.15 4.63
CA ASP A 236 -34.18 6.49 4.07
C ASP A 236 -34.34 6.43 2.54
N ALA A 237 -35.27 7.24 2.01
CA ALA A 237 -35.64 7.19 0.60
C ALA A 237 -34.53 7.70 -0.33
N GLU A 238 -33.74 8.68 0.11
CA GLU A 238 -32.64 9.23 -0.69
C GLU A 238 -31.50 8.23 -0.77
N LEU A 239 -31.13 7.61 0.35
CA LEU A 239 -30.12 6.55 0.37
C LEU A 239 -30.57 5.33 -0.43
N ALA A 240 -31.85 4.94 -0.34
CA ALA A 240 -32.41 3.85 -1.14
C ALA A 240 -32.34 4.17 -2.65
N SER A 241 -32.73 5.39 -3.05
CA SER A 241 -32.64 5.85 -4.44
C SER A 241 -31.20 5.92 -4.96
N ALA A 242 -30.27 6.41 -4.13
CA ALA A 242 -28.85 6.44 -4.46
C ALA A 242 -28.27 5.03 -4.62
N MET A 243 -28.69 4.09 -3.76
CA MET A 243 -28.31 2.69 -3.83
C MET A 243 -28.87 2.03 -5.09
N ASP A 244 -30.16 2.17 -5.40
CA ASP A 244 -30.77 1.62 -6.63
C ASP A 244 -30.10 2.17 -7.90
N SER A 245 -29.69 3.43 -7.83
CA SER A 245 -28.99 4.11 -8.92
C SER A 245 -27.59 3.56 -9.17
N HIS A 246 -26.96 2.83 -8.25
CA HIS A 246 -25.55 2.46 -8.39
C HIS A 246 -25.23 0.99 -8.13
N VAL A 247 -26.00 0.31 -7.28
CA VAL A 247 -25.80 -1.08 -6.92
C VAL A 247 -26.66 -1.95 -7.85
N PRO A 248 -26.07 -2.70 -8.78
CA PRO A 248 -26.84 -3.67 -9.56
C PRO A 248 -27.28 -4.84 -8.67
N GLU A 249 -28.19 -5.66 -9.19
CA GLU A 249 -28.49 -6.95 -8.58
C GLU A 249 -27.34 -7.93 -8.86
N PHE A 250 -26.74 -8.44 -7.79
CA PHE A 250 -25.67 -9.43 -7.82
C PHE A 250 -26.23 -10.86 -7.66
N HIS A 251 -25.52 -11.84 -8.20
CA HIS A 251 -25.92 -13.24 -8.16
C HIS A 251 -25.83 -13.85 -6.75
N ASP A 252 -24.89 -13.39 -5.93
CA ASP A 252 -24.70 -13.86 -4.56
C ASP A 252 -25.45 -12.95 -3.58
N ALA A 253 -26.50 -13.50 -2.95
CA ALA A 253 -27.34 -12.76 -2.00
C ALA A 253 -26.55 -12.26 -0.77
N VAL A 254 -25.49 -12.97 -0.36
CA VAL A 254 -24.62 -12.52 0.72
C VAL A 254 -23.82 -11.31 0.26
N VAL A 255 -23.20 -11.38 -0.93
CA VAL A 255 -22.47 -10.22 -1.50
C VAL A 255 -23.41 -9.02 -1.66
N GLN A 256 -24.61 -9.23 -2.19
CA GLN A 256 -25.65 -8.22 -2.32
C GLN A 256 -25.93 -7.52 -1.01
N GLU A 257 -26.25 -8.28 0.03
CA GLU A 257 -26.58 -7.73 1.35
C GLU A 257 -25.39 -6.96 1.96
N LYS A 258 -24.16 -7.46 1.81
CA LYS A 258 -22.97 -6.76 2.33
C LYS A 258 -22.70 -5.45 1.61
N VAL A 259 -22.83 -5.43 0.29
CA VAL A 259 -22.69 -4.19 -0.49
C VAL A 259 -23.80 -3.20 -0.13
N GLN A 260 -25.05 -3.66 0.01
CA GLN A 260 -26.15 -2.79 0.44
C GLN A 260 -25.88 -2.14 1.80
N ARG A 261 -25.27 -2.85 2.75
CA ARG A 261 -24.87 -2.27 4.05
C ARG A 261 -23.81 -1.18 3.91
N LEU A 262 -22.85 -1.32 3.00
CA LEU A 262 -21.90 -0.24 2.67
C LEU A 262 -22.63 0.97 2.08
N TRP A 263 -23.63 0.72 1.23
CA TRP A 263 -24.45 1.76 0.62
C TRP A 263 -25.48 2.40 1.56
N ALA A 264 -25.83 1.72 2.64
CA ALA A 264 -26.70 2.23 3.71
C ALA A 264 -26.00 3.21 4.67
N CYS A 265 -24.66 3.30 4.64
CA CYS A 265 -23.91 4.28 5.43
C CYS A 265 -24.33 5.71 5.02
N GLN A 266 -24.67 6.56 5.99
CA GLN A 266 -25.25 7.88 5.71
C GLN A 266 -24.18 8.94 5.41
N ASP A 267 -22.99 8.74 5.96
CA ASP A 267 -21.86 9.65 5.88
C ASP A 267 -20.54 8.87 5.72
N LEU A 268 -19.44 9.59 5.51
CA LEU A 268 -18.11 9.01 5.38
C LEU A 268 -17.61 8.36 6.69
N PRO A 269 -17.77 8.96 7.88
CA PRO A 269 -17.45 8.31 9.15
C PRO A 269 -18.08 6.92 9.33
N GLN A 270 -19.36 6.77 8.99
CA GLN A 270 -20.07 5.50 9.04
C GLN A 270 -19.47 4.47 8.08
N LEU A 271 -19.14 4.88 6.85
CA LEU A 271 -18.48 4.00 5.88
C LEU A 271 -17.08 3.59 6.36
N VAL A 272 -16.29 4.53 6.90
CA VAL A 272 -14.98 4.24 7.51
C VAL A 272 -15.13 3.24 8.65
N GLY A 273 -16.11 3.44 9.54
CA GLY A 273 -16.42 2.54 10.64
C GLY A 273 -16.85 1.15 10.16
N ALA A 274 -17.65 1.08 9.10
CA ALA A 274 -18.15 -0.15 8.51
C ALA A 274 -17.02 -1.04 7.92
N LEU A 275 -15.97 -0.42 7.40
CA LEU A 275 -14.81 -1.09 6.79
C LEU A 275 -13.73 -1.52 7.81
N ARG A 276 -13.83 -1.10 9.07
CA ARG A 276 -12.90 -1.50 10.15
C ARG A 276 -13.28 -2.86 10.74
N ASP A 277 -12.36 -3.46 11.48
CA ASP A 277 -12.68 -4.66 12.26
C ASP A 277 -13.53 -4.35 13.51
N SER A 278 -13.84 -5.38 14.29
CA SER A 278 -14.59 -5.25 15.54
C SER A 278 -13.90 -4.34 16.56
N ASP A 279 -12.56 -4.37 16.62
CA ASP A 279 -11.73 -3.55 17.51
C ASP A 279 -11.54 -2.11 16.98
N GLY A 280 -12.09 -1.78 15.81
CA GLY A 280 -11.93 -0.48 15.17
C GLY A 280 -10.60 -0.30 14.44
N ARG A 281 -9.82 -1.37 14.24
CA ARG A 281 -8.54 -1.32 13.54
C ARG A 281 -8.72 -1.30 12.02
N PRO A 282 -7.83 -0.62 11.29
CA PRO A 282 -7.84 -0.66 9.82
C PRO A 282 -7.46 -2.05 9.31
N LEU A 283 -8.03 -2.41 8.16
CA LEU A 283 -7.80 -3.68 7.46
C LEU A 283 -6.92 -3.47 6.21
N ALA A 284 -6.78 -4.52 5.38
CA ALA A 284 -6.00 -4.48 4.14
C ALA A 284 -6.45 -3.33 3.21
N PHE A 285 -7.74 -3.05 3.18
CA PHE A 285 -8.28 -1.81 2.64
C PHE A 285 -8.91 -0.97 3.75
N SER A 286 -8.67 0.34 3.74
CA SER A 286 -9.30 1.26 4.68
C SER A 286 -9.45 2.65 4.08
N LEU A 287 -10.50 3.35 4.49
CA LEU A 287 -10.65 4.79 4.25
C LEU A 287 -10.22 5.56 5.51
N HIS A 288 -9.57 6.70 5.32
CA HIS A 288 -9.21 7.62 6.39
C HIS A 288 -9.76 9.00 6.09
N GLU A 289 -10.60 9.47 7.01
CA GLU A 289 -11.06 10.84 7.02
C GLU A 289 -9.96 11.72 7.63
N PRO A 290 -9.69 12.89 7.05
CA PRO A 290 -8.81 13.84 7.69
C PRO A 290 -9.46 14.41 8.97
N PRO A 291 -8.67 14.90 9.93
CA PRO A 291 -9.25 15.59 11.07
C PRO A 291 -10.07 16.79 10.59
N SER A 292 -11.22 17.03 11.22
CA SER A 292 -12.14 18.13 10.82
C SER A 292 -11.54 19.53 11.00
N ARG A 293 -10.45 19.65 11.77
CA ARG A 293 -9.67 20.87 11.96
C ARG A 293 -8.18 20.54 12.00
N ASN A 294 -7.36 21.42 11.44
CA ASN A 294 -5.91 21.36 11.57
C ASN A 294 -5.46 21.70 13.01
N ALA A 295 -4.16 21.59 13.28
CA ALA A 295 -3.58 21.93 14.58
C ALA A 295 -3.78 23.41 15.01
N LEU A 296 -4.17 24.28 14.07
CA LEU A 296 -4.47 25.70 14.27
C LEU A 296 -5.98 25.97 14.40
N GLY A 297 -6.82 24.93 14.37
CA GLY A 297 -8.27 25.06 14.48
C GLY A 297 -8.99 25.45 13.20
N GLU A 298 -8.28 25.53 12.07
CA GLU A 298 -8.83 25.86 10.75
C GLU A 298 -9.39 24.60 10.08
N PRO A 299 -10.46 24.72 9.28
CA PRO A 299 -10.99 23.59 8.51
C PRO A 299 -9.90 23.05 7.59
N THR A 300 -9.65 21.76 7.71
CA THR A 300 -8.67 21.05 6.88
C THR A 300 -9.34 20.75 5.55
N ASP A 301 -8.89 21.40 4.47
CA ASP A 301 -9.38 21.17 3.10
C ASP A 301 -8.85 19.85 2.50
N THR A 302 -8.53 18.89 3.37
CA THR A 302 -7.89 17.63 3.01
C THR A 302 -8.93 16.64 2.50
N ALA A 303 -8.61 16.02 1.38
CA ALA A 303 -9.37 14.92 0.82
C ALA A 303 -9.23 13.62 1.64
N CYS A 304 -10.30 12.82 1.68
CA CYS A 304 -10.29 11.47 2.24
C CYS A 304 -9.27 10.57 1.50
N LEU A 305 -8.60 9.72 2.28
CA LEU A 305 -7.52 8.87 1.82
C LEU A 305 -7.98 7.41 1.71
N ALA A 306 -7.69 6.77 0.59
CA ALA A 306 -7.83 5.34 0.41
C ALA A 306 -6.48 4.65 0.64
N VAL A 307 -6.43 3.63 1.51
CA VAL A 307 -5.19 2.94 1.85
C VAL A 307 -5.28 1.45 1.54
N PHE A 308 -4.26 0.94 0.84
CA PHE A 308 -4.11 -0.43 0.38
C PHE A 308 -2.86 -1.09 1.00
N ARG A 309 -3.06 -2.17 1.75
CA ARG A 309 -2.05 -2.91 2.54
C ARG A 309 -2.06 -4.40 2.20
N TYR A 310 -1.73 -4.74 0.96
CA TYR A 310 -1.72 -6.13 0.50
C TYR A 310 -0.32 -6.62 0.11
N ALA A 311 0.67 -5.74 0.05
CA ALA A 311 2.02 -6.08 -0.39
C ALA A 311 3.03 -5.98 0.76
N LEU A 312 4.07 -6.80 0.66
CA LEU A 312 5.31 -6.60 1.41
C LEU A 312 6.26 -5.76 0.58
N TRP A 313 7.14 -5.03 1.24
CA TRP A 313 8.27 -4.42 0.57
C TRP A 313 9.35 -5.48 0.45
N HIS A 314 9.83 -5.74 -0.77
CA HIS A 314 10.91 -6.70 -1.01
C HIS A 314 11.68 -6.27 -2.27
N PRO A 315 12.70 -5.43 -2.13
CA PRO A 315 13.38 -4.85 -3.28
C PRO A 315 14.50 -5.77 -3.79
N TYR A 316 14.19 -7.07 -3.95
CA TYR A 316 15.13 -8.10 -4.42
C TYR A 316 14.95 -8.32 -5.92
N ASP A 317 16.06 -8.31 -6.65
CA ASP A 317 16.12 -8.65 -8.08
C ASP A 317 15.02 -7.94 -8.92
N ASP A 318 14.48 -8.62 -9.93
CA ASP A 318 13.34 -8.18 -10.76
C ASP A 318 11.96 -8.42 -10.10
N LEU A 319 11.92 -8.59 -8.77
CA LEU A 319 10.70 -8.97 -8.05
C LEU A 319 10.02 -7.80 -7.31
N ASP A 320 10.52 -6.57 -7.45
CA ASP A 320 9.96 -5.40 -6.78
C ASP A 320 8.51 -5.10 -7.22
N VAL A 321 7.58 -5.28 -6.29
CA VAL A 321 6.13 -5.04 -6.49
C VAL A 321 5.74 -3.57 -6.45
N SER A 322 6.62 -2.68 -6.00
CA SER A 322 6.25 -1.31 -5.62
C SER A 322 5.56 -0.55 -6.76
N TYR A 323 6.11 -0.61 -7.97
CA TYR A 323 5.56 0.05 -9.15
C TYR A 323 4.17 -0.48 -9.51
N PHE A 324 4.07 -1.80 -9.72
CA PHE A 324 2.86 -2.45 -10.17
C PHE A 324 1.74 -2.33 -9.12
N TRP A 325 2.06 -2.49 -7.83
CA TRP A 325 1.09 -2.33 -6.75
C TRP A 325 0.53 -0.91 -6.67
N THR A 326 1.40 0.10 -6.80
CA THR A 326 1.00 1.51 -6.82
C THR A 326 0.10 1.80 -8.02
N GLN A 327 0.46 1.31 -9.20
CA GLN A 327 -0.33 1.46 -10.41
C GLN A 327 -1.73 0.85 -10.25
N LEU A 328 -1.81 -0.36 -9.70
CA LEU A 328 -3.08 -1.04 -9.49
C LEU A 328 -3.99 -0.26 -8.52
N ALA A 329 -3.45 0.21 -7.39
CA ALA A 329 -4.21 1.00 -6.43
C ALA A 329 -4.80 2.26 -7.07
N LEU A 330 -4.01 2.97 -7.88
CA LEU A 330 -4.48 4.12 -8.67
C LEU A 330 -5.60 3.74 -9.65
N LYS A 331 -5.44 2.66 -10.41
CA LYS A 331 -6.46 2.16 -11.36
C LYS A 331 -7.76 1.78 -10.67
N ILE A 332 -7.69 1.19 -9.49
CA ILE A 332 -8.87 0.87 -8.68
C ILE A 332 -9.56 2.17 -8.23
N CYS A 333 -8.80 3.15 -7.74
CA CYS A 333 -9.34 4.46 -7.32
C CYS A 333 -10.02 5.23 -8.44
N ARG A 334 -9.59 5.08 -9.70
CA ARG A 334 -10.24 5.70 -10.87
C ARG A 334 -11.70 5.26 -11.07
N VAL A 335 -12.18 4.19 -10.42
CA VAL A 335 -13.62 3.86 -10.45
C VAL A 335 -14.49 4.99 -9.87
N MET A 336 -13.94 5.81 -8.99
CA MET A 336 -14.67 6.95 -8.42
C MET A 336 -15.21 7.90 -9.50
N GLU A 337 -14.47 8.09 -10.60
CA GLU A 337 -14.84 8.97 -11.72
C GLU A 337 -15.94 8.41 -12.62
N THR A 338 -16.19 7.10 -12.55
CA THR A 338 -17.12 6.48 -13.47
C THR A 338 -18.52 7.01 -13.24
N ASN A 339 -19.19 7.44 -14.31
CA ASN A 339 -20.59 7.84 -14.21
C ASN A 339 -21.46 6.66 -13.76
N ARG A 340 -22.67 6.98 -13.28
CA ARG A 340 -23.62 6.02 -12.72
C ARG A 340 -23.79 4.76 -13.57
N GLU A 341 -24.10 4.93 -14.86
CA GLU A 341 -24.42 3.83 -15.78
C GLU A 341 -23.21 2.94 -16.07
N ARG A 342 -22.04 3.55 -16.26
CA ARG A 342 -20.78 2.82 -16.48
C ARG A 342 -20.39 2.05 -15.23
N TYR A 343 -20.52 2.67 -14.06
CA TYR A 343 -20.27 2.03 -12.78
C TYR A 343 -21.15 0.79 -12.59
N GLN A 344 -22.49 0.94 -12.72
CA GLN A 344 -23.43 -0.17 -12.58
C GLN A 344 -23.12 -1.32 -13.52
N ARG A 345 -22.90 -1.01 -14.81
CA ARG A 345 -22.56 -2.02 -15.81
C ARG A 345 -21.28 -2.75 -15.46
N SER A 346 -20.28 -2.03 -14.95
CA SER A 346 -19.01 -2.64 -14.61
C SER A 346 -19.06 -3.48 -13.34
N ALA A 347 -19.78 -3.02 -12.30
CA ALA A 347 -20.02 -3.81 -11.10
C ALA A 347 -20.77 -5.11 -11.43
N ARG A 348 -21.80 -5.03 -12.29
CA ARG A 348 -22.53 -6.21 -12.79
C ARG A 348 -21.61 -7.14 -13.58
N SER A 349 -20.82 -6.61 -14.51
CA SER A 349 -19.87 -7.41 -15.29
C SER A 349 -18.82 -8.10 -14.41
N THR A 350 -18.37 -7.43 -13.35
CA THR A 350 -17.44 -8.01 -12.37
C THR A 350 -18.07 -9.19 -11.65
N ASP A 351 -19.31 -9.04 -11.18
CA ASP A 351 -20.07 -10.13 -10.54
C ASP A 351 -20.36 -11.30 -11.50
N GLU A 352 -20.77 -11.03 -12.74
CA GLU A 352 -20.96 -12.04 -13.78
C GLU A 352 -19.68 -12.85 -14.06
N ILE A 353 -18.52 -12.18 -14.10
CA ILE A 353 -17.22 -12.82 -14.25
C ILE A 353 -16.93 -13.74 -13.05
N ILE A 354 -17.10 -13.22 -11.83
CA ILE A 354 -16.84 -13.98 -10.59
C ILE A 354 -17.76 -15.20 -10.50
N GLN A 355 -19.04 -15.04 -10.82
CA GLN A 355 -19.99 -16.14 -10.88
C GLN A 355 -19.62 -17.15 -11.97
N GLY A 356 -19.16 -16.66 -13.12
CA GLY A 356 -18.59 -17.45 -14.22
C GLY A 356 -17.41 -18.33 -13.80
N PHE A 357 -16.60 -17.92 -12.83
CA PHE A 357 -15.49 -18.72 -12.34
C PHE A 357 -15.93 -20.02 -11.67
N LYS A 358 -17.03 -19.97 -10.90
CA LYS A 358 -17.61 -21.15 -10.25
C LYS A 358 -18.25 -22.09 -11.29
N THR A 359 -19.02 -21.55 -12.22
CA THR A 359 -19.76 -22.35 -13.21
C THR A 359 -18.86 -22.99 -14.26
N LYS A 360 -17.79 -22.31 -14.68
CA LYS A 360 -16.83 -22.79 -15.69
C LYS A 360 -15.62 -23.50 -15.08
N ASN A 361 -15.57 -23.65 -13.76
CA ASN A 361 -14.45 -24.22 -13.01
C ASN A 361 -13.09 -23.59 -13.41
N VAL A 362 -13.05 -22.26 -13.52
CA VAL A 362 -11.82 -21.55 -13.90
C VAL A 362 -10.78 -21.71 -12.79
N GLU A 363 -9.55 -22.06 -13.15
CA GLU A 363 -8.45 -22.19 -12.18
C GLU A 363 -8.12 -20.86 -11.49
N GLY A 364 -7.84 -20.90 -10.18
CA GLY A 364 -7.56 -19.70 -9.39
C GLY A 364 -6.38 -18.87 -9.89
N SER A 365 -5.38 -19.50 -10.50
CA SER A 365 -4.21 -18.88 -11.15
C SER A 365 -4.57 -17.96 -12.32
N SER A 366 -5.74 -18.16 -12.95
CA SER A 366 -6.20 -17.39 -14.12
C SER A 366 -7.29 -16.38 -13.79
N ARG A 367 -8.03 -16.56 -12.68
CA ARG A 367 -9.15 -15.68 -12.29
C ARG A 367 -8.74 -14.23 -12.07
N TRP A 368 -7.60 -13.99 -11.42
CA TRP A 368 -7.12 -12.63 -11.15
C TRP A 368 -6.72 -11.90 -12.44
N LYS A 369 -6.17 -12.61 -13.43
CA LYS A 369 -5.81 -12.05 -14.74
C LYS A 369 -7.06 -11.56 -15.48
N ILE A 370 -8.13 -12.35 -15.47
CA ILE A 370 -9.42 -11.98 -16.07
C ILE A 370 -10.01 -10.74 -15.38
N LEU A 371 -9.92 -10.66 -14.04
CA LEU A 371 -10.38 -9.47 -13.31
C LEU A 371 -9.52 -8.24 -13.58
N MET A 372 -8.23 -8.41 -13.85
CA MET A 372 -7.36 -7.29 -14.19
C MET A 372 -7.66 -6.65 -15.54
N ASP A 373 -8.21 -7.42 -16.50
CA ASP A 373 -8.59 -6.88 -17.81
C ASP A 373 -9.65 -5.78 -17.65
N LEU A 374 -10.44 -5.83 -16.56
CA LEU A 374 -11.39 -4.78 -16.21
C LEU A 374 -10.69 -3.44 -15.96
N PHE A 375 -9.46 -3.45 -15.46
CA PHE A 375 -8.65 -2.26 -15.17
C PHE A 375 -7.71 -1.86 -16.32
N ARG A 376 -7.82 -2.50 -17.50
CA ARG A 376 -6.93 -2.29 -18.66
C ARG A 376 -5.45 -2.57 -18.37
N LEU A 377 -5.19 -3.45 -17.42
CA LEU A 377 -3.85 -4.00 -17.25
C LEU A 377 -3.77 -5.21 -18.18
N GLY A 378 -2.73 -5.31 -19.00
CA GLY A 378 -2.62 -6.34 -20.05
C GLY A 378 -1.58 -7.40 -19.71
N GLU A 379 -1.20 -8.19 -20.72
CA GLU A 379 -0.19 -9.25 -20.59
C GLU A 379 1.18 -8.73 -20.09
N ASP A 380 1.58 -7.54 -20.55
CA ASP A 380 2.80 -6.85 -20.09
C ASP A 380 2.81 -6.60 -18.58
N TRP A 381 1.62 -6.54 -17.96
CA TRP A 381 1.45 -6.43 -16.51
C TRP A 381 1.37 -7.81 -15.86
N TYR A 382 0.64 -8.75 -16.46
CA TYR A 382 0.40 -10.08 -15.88
C TYR A 382 1.64 -10.93 -15.79
N THR A 383 2.53 -10.83 -16.77
CA THR A 383 3.72 -11.69 -16.85
C THR A 383 4.70 -11.41 -15.71
N PRO A 384 5.16 -10.16 -15.49
CA PRO A 384 6.01 -9.85 -14.33
C PRO A 384 5.33 -10.18 -13.01
N TRP A 385 4.04 -9.85 -12.88
CA TRP A 385 3.32 -10.09 -11.64
C TRP A 385 3.06 -11.57 -11.36
N SER A 386 2.89 -12.41 -12.39
CA SER A 386 2.79 -13.87 -12.23
C SER A 386 4.08 -14.44 -11.63
N ASN A 387 5.25 -13.96 -12.10
CA ASN A 387 6.53 -14.36 -11.55
C ASN A 387 6.63 -14.02 -10.06
N ILE A 388 6.20 -12.81 -9.67
CA ILE A 388 6.17 -12.40 -8.27
C ILE A 388 5.23 -13.29 -7.44
N ILE A 389 4.02 -13.57 -7.93
CA ILE A 389 3.06 -14.43 -7.22
C ILE A 389 3.64 -15.83 -7.01
N ASP A 390 4.30 -16.39 -8.04
CA ASP A 390 4.91 -17.71 -7.94
C ASP A 390 6.02 -17.72 -6.88
N GLU A 391 6.79 -16.64 -6.76
CA GLU A 391 7.81 -16.47 -5.72
C GLU A 391 7.24 -16.29 -4.30
N TYR A 392 5.99 -15.82 -4.16
CA TYR A 392 5.30 -15.79 -2.85
C TYR A 392 4.87 -17.18 -2.38
N ARG A 393 4.80 -18.18 -3.26
CA ARG A 393 4.38 -19.54 -2.88
C ARG A 393 5.43 -20.21 -2.01
N ARG A 394 5.02 -21.26 -1.28
CA ARG A 394 5.91 -22.03 -0.41
C ARG A 394 7.12 -22.55 -1.20
N GLY A 395 8.32 -22.17 -0.77
CA GLY A 395 9.58 -22.54 -1.42
C GLY A 395 10.13 -21.50 -2.39
N GLY A 396 9.35 -20.48 -2.75
CA GLY A 396 9.83 -19.33 -3.50
C GLY A 396 10.62 -18.35 -2.63
N LYS A 397 11.39 -17.46 -3.28
CA LYS A 397 12.27 -16.46 -2.67
C LYS A 397 11.53 -15.44 -1.81
N LEU A 398 10.27 -15.17 -2.15
CA LEU A 398 9.41 -14.22 -1.44
C LEU A 398 8.45 -14.90 -0.47
N SER A 399 8.56 -16.22 -0.27
CA SER A 399 7.83 -16.88 0.80
C SER A 399 8.26 -16.31 2.16
N PRO A 400 7.36 -16.18 3.16
CA PRO A 400 7.71 -15.58 4.44
C PRO A 400 8.97 -16.14 5.08
N ARG A 401 9.09 -17.47 5.12
CA ARG A 401 10.28 -18.16 5.63
C ARG A 401 11.55 -17.84 4.83
N ALA A 402 11.46 -17.71 3.51
CA ALA A 402 12.63 -17.37 2.70
C ALA A 402 13.04 -15.92 2.96
N LEU A 403 12.08 -14.98 3.00
CA LEU A 403 12.31 -13.57 3.34
C LEU A 403 12.96 -13.41 4.72
N ASP A 404 12.49 -14.15 5.73
CA ASP A 404 13.04 -14.09 7.08
C ASP A 404 14.48 -14.60 7.18
N GLN A 405 14.91 -15.43 6.22
CA GLN A 405 16.26 -15.98 6.12
C GLN A 405 17.16 -15.23 5.13
N GLN A 406 16.64 -14.20 4.45
CA GLN A 406 17.44 -13.40 3.53
C GLN A 406 18.53 -12.63 4.29
N SER A 407 19.67 -12.48 3.64
CA SER A 407 20.71 -11.56 4.11
C SER A 407 20.21 -10.10 4.03
N TRP A 408 20.99 -9.18 4.59
CA TRP A 408 20.76 -7.75 4.38
C TRP A 408 20.84 -7.38 2.89
N LEU A 409 20.07 -6.37 2.48
CA LEU A 409 19.93 -5.97 1.08
C LEU A 409 21.30 -5.67 0.46
N GLY A 410 21.56 -6.14 -0.76
CA GLY A 410 22.77 -5.80 -1.50
C GLY A 410 22.78 -4.34 -2.00
N GLN A 411 23.96 -3.90 -2.47
CA GLN A 411 24.08 -2.67 -3.26
C GLN A 411 23.27 -2.79 -4.56
N ILE A 412 22.78 -1.66 -5.09
CA ILE A 412 22.03 -1.61 -6.34
C ILE A 412 23.00 -1.28 -7.49
N PRO A 413 23.28 -2.21 -8.43
CA PRO A 413 24.15 -1.94 -9.58
C PRO A 413 23.69 -0.74 -10.43
N GLU A 414 22.38 -0.56 -10.57
CA GLU A 414 21.75 0.43 -11.47
C GLU A 414 21.97 1.88 -11.02
N LEU A 415 22.29 2.14 -9.75
CA LEU A 415 22.61 3.49 -9.27
C LEU A 415 23.95 4.02 -9.78
N GLN A 416 24.82 3.15 -10.31
CA GLN A 416 26.06 3.57 -10.97
C GLN A 416 25.75 4.48 -12.18
N ILE A 417 24.63 4.24 -12.86
CA ILE A 417 24.18 4.99 -14.05
C ILE A 417 23.67 6.38 -13.67
N TYR A 418 23.12 6.54 -12.47
CA TYR A 418 22.52 7.79 -12.03
C TYR A 418 23.52 8.79 -11.45
N LYS A 419 24.70 8.35 -10.96
CA LYS A 419 25.80 9.26 -10.53
C LYS A 419 26.53 9.95 -11.70
N SER A 420 26.37 9.45 -12.93
CA SER A 420 27.00 10.03 -14.13
C SER A 420 26.16 11.13 -14.80
N ARG A 421 25.02 11.50 -14.21
CA ARG A 421 24.22 12.68 -14.57
C ARG A 421 24.34 13.70 -13.45
#